data_AF-A0A9P7G9D1-F1
#
_entry.id   AF-A0A9P7G9D1-F1
#
_cell.length_a   1.000
_cell.length_b   1.000
_cell.length_c   1.000
_cell.angle_alpha   90.00
_cell.angle_beta   90.00
_cell.angle_gamma   90.00
#
_symmetry.space_group_name_H-M   'P 1'
#
loop_
_entity.id
_entity.type
_entity.pdbx_description
1 polymer ?
#
loop_
_entity_poly.entity_id
_entity_poly.type
_entity_poly.pdbx_seq_one_letter_code
_entity_poly.pdbx_strand_id
1 'polypeptide(L)'
;MNRLIQGRESDAHTLVATNLLQLLIRQDSNRYKSGNLVDVCLDFLGSKNVRELSMDEKNNQFRALEKHLDKLLINTVTTGKRTKTIRGLVPYAGRFKFSKGDKDTTVQDYFKDAHNRVLQFPTIIGVRLNSKAAPPNIVPLEICTVLPGQLYRKRIPDHLTKAMVDFATSRPDDRLKQIVSGNAGMESPVLGYANSEALVEAGMIIDTKPLTIKGKILDTPSLWYGSPRPVKPRDGAWNLRGQTLNDARPLACWAVINFCPGTYRAQQCEGAMQALVNVCGTLGMRTSRPVAVITGMGNAVENALNEVLQRAIQENFKKDDLMVIAILPAKAPVLRLRIKHWGDIVKGLSLDPSRPIKIHLKALAL
;
A
#
# COMPACT_ATOMS: atom_id res chain seq x y z
N MET A 1 -2.46 -15.61 51.14
CA MET A 1 -2.68 -14.24 50.58
C MET A 1 -1.63 -13.80 49.56
N ASN A 2 -0.33 -14.12 49.71
CA ASN A 2 0.74 -13.64 48.79
C ASN A 2 0.85 -14.32 47.41
N ARG A 3 0.03 -15.32 47.07
CA ARG A 3 0.06 -15.98 45.73
C ARG A 3 -1.00 -15.45 44.74
N LEU A 4 -1.98 -14.68 45.20
CA LEU A 4 -3.05 -14.13 44.34
C LEU A 4 -2.74 -12.73 43.79
N ILE A 5 -1.72 -12.05 44.33
CA ILE A 5 -1.33 -10.70 43.89
C ILE A 5 -0.35 -10.75 42.69
N GLN A 6 0.52 -11.77 42.62
CA GLN A 6 1.48 -11.92 41.51
C GLN A 6 0.83 -12.21 40.15
N GLY A 7 -0.39 -12.76 40.10
CA GLY A 7 -1.09 -13.06 38.84
C GLY A 7 -1.73 -11.84 38.17
N ARG A 8 -2.03 -10.76 38.91
CA ARG A 8 -2.62 -9.53 38.35
C ARG A 8 -1.58 -8.52 37.86
N GLU A 9 -0.36 -8.54 38.43
CA GLU A 9 0.75 -7.70 37.95
C GLU A 9 1.27 -8.15 36.58
N SER A 10 1.36 -9.47 36.33
CA SER A 10 1.84 -9.99 35.03
C SER A 10 0.92 -9.63 33.86
N ASP A 11 -0.40 -9.60 34.10
CA ASP A 11 -1.37 -9.25 33.07
C ASP A 11 -1.37 -7.74 32.77
N ALA A 12 -1.20 -6.90 33.79
CA ALA A 12 -1.06 -5.46 33.61
C ALA A 12 0.21 -5.10 32.83
N HIS A 13 1.36 -5.71 33.15
CA HIS A 13 2.60 -5.48 32.41
C HIS A 13 2.50 -5.95 30.95
N THR A 14 1.80 -7.07 30.69
CA THR A 14 1.62 -7.58 29.33
C THR A 14 0.65 -6.73 28.52
N LEU A 15 -0.46 -6.27 29.11
CA LEU A 15 -1.42 -5.34 28.48
C LEU A 15 -0.81 -3.96 28.22
N VAL A 16 -0.03 -3.42 29.16
CA VAL A 16 0.64 -2.12 29.02
C VAL A 16 1.76 -2.20 27.99
N ALA A 17 2.58 -3.26 27.97
CA ALA A 17 3.61 -3.45 26.95
C ALA A 17 3.02 -3.64 25.54
N THR A 18 1.92 -4.38 25.41
CA THR A 18 1.24 -4.58 24.13
C THR A 18 0.57 -3.29 23.63
N ASN A 19 -0.01 -2.49 24.54
CA ASN A 19 -0.60 -1.19 24.22
C ASN A 19 0.47 -0.13 23.92
N LEU A 20 1.62 -0.13 24.60
CA LEU A 20 2.75 0.77 24.33
C LEU A 20 3.43 0.44 22.99
N LEU A 21 3.59 -0.85 22.65
CA LEU A 21 4.03 -1.28 21.32
C LEU A 21 3.04 -0.86 20.23
N GLN A 22 1.72 -0.99 20.46
CA GLN A 22 0.71 -0.46 19.54
C GLN A 22 0.71 1.08 19.44
N LEU A 23 1.03 1.79 20.52
CA LEU A 23 1.17 3.25 20.53
C LEU A 23 2.41 3.74 19.78
N LEU A 24 3.52 3.03 19.89
CA LEU A 24 4.73 3.27 19.10
C LEU A 24 4.48 3.04 17.60
N ILE A 25 3.65 2.06 17.23
CA ILE A 25 3.24 1.81 15.84
C ILE A 25 2.26 2.88 15.31
N ARG A 26 1.50 3.56 16.19
CA ARG A 26 0.53 4.60 15.79
C ARG A 26 1.14 5.97 15.50
N GLN A 27 2.40 6.21 15.86
CA GLN A 27 3.06 7.51 15.65
C GLN A 27 3.26 7.82 14.16
N ASP A 28 3.42 6.80 13.31
CA ASP A 28 3.55 6.93 11.84
C ASP A 28 2.20 6.89 11.10
N SER A 29 1.13 7.35 11.75
CA SER A 29 -0.21 7.26 11.17
C SER A 29 -0.47 8.35 10.13
N ASN A 30 -0.86 7.94 8.93
CA ASN A 30 -1.28 8.87 7.88
C ASN A 30 -2.45 9.73 8.36
N ARG A 31 -2.33 11.05 8.17
CA ARG A 31 -3.37 12.02 8.52
C ARG A 31 -3.72 12.89 7.33
N TYR A 32 -4.94 13.38 7.30
CA TYR A 32 -5.34 14.41 6.35
C TYR A 32 -4.62 15.72 6.67
N LYS A 33 -4.17 16.42 5.61
CA LYS A 33 -3.67 17.79 5.73
C LYS A 33 -4.82 18.69 6.23
N SER A 34 -4.60 19.38 7.34
CA SER A 34 -5.51 20.42 7.81
C SER A 34 -5.34 21.70 7.00
N GLY A 35 -6.42 22.46 6.85
CA GLY A 35 -6.39 23.74 6.14
C GLY A 35 -7.65 23.97 5.32
N ASN A 36 -7.57 24.94 4.40
CA ASN A 36 -8.66 25.21 3.49
C ASN A 36 -8.94 23.98 2.62
N LEU A 37 -10.22 23.60 2.49
CA LEU A 37 -10.59 22.43 1.71
C LEU A 37 -10.26 22.60 0.22
N VAL A 38 -10.25 23.83 -0.31
CA VAL A 38 -9.79 24.12 -1.68
C VAL A 38 -8.35 23.63 -1.89
N ASP A 39 -7.44 23.99 -0.98
CA ASP A 39 -6.02 23.62 -1.07
C ASP A 39 -5.83 22.10 -0.95
N VAL A 40 -6.59 21.45 -0.05
CA VAL A 40 -6.56 19.99 0.10
C VAL A 40 -7.02 19.28 -1.19
N CYS A 41 -8.05 19.81 -1.86
CA CYS A 41 -8.50 19.27 -3.14
C CYS A 41 -7.45 19.48 -4.25
N LEU A 42 -6.83 20.66 -4.29
CA LEU A 42 -5.79 21.01 -5.27
C LEU A 42 -4.52 20.15 -5.10
N ASP A 43 -4.07 19.96 -3.86
CA ASP A 43 -2.96 19.08 -3.52
C ASP A 43 -3.24 17.62 -3.96
N PHE A 44 -4.47 17.14 -3.79
CA PHE A 44 -4.86 15.80 -4.25
C PHE A 44 -4.85 15.66 -5.78
N LEU A 45 -5.23 16.72 -6.50
CA LEU A 45 -5.16 16.75 -7.97
C LEU A 45 -3.74 16.99 -8.49
N GLY A 46 -2.81 17.45 -7.65
CA GLY A 46 -1.46 17.83 -8.05
C GLY A 46 -1.43 19.14 -8.85
N SER A 47 -2.42 20.02 -8.67
CA SER A 47 -2.52 21.31 -9.37
C SER A 47 -2.57 22.48 -8.40
N LYS A 48 -2.25 23.67 -8.89
CA LYS A 48 -2.44 24.94 -8.17
C LYS A 48 -3.59 25.77 -8.74
N ASN A 49 -4.21 25.32 -9.82
CA ASN A 49 -5.22 26.07 -10.54
C ASN A 49 -6.63 25.75 -10.02
N VAL A 50 -7.24 26.70 -9.32
CA VAL A 50 -8.60 26.57 -8.76
C VAL A 50 -9.65 26.22 -9.81
N ARG A 51 -9.44 26.61 -11.08
CA ARG A 51 -10.38 26.30 -12.18
C ARG A 51 -10.53 24.80 -12.44
N GLU A 52 -9.55 23.98 -12.08
CA GLU A 52 -9.65 22.53 -12.21
C GLU A 52 -10.72 21.93 -11.28
N LEU A 53 -11.09 22.64 -10.21
CA LEU A 53 -12.20 22.26 -9.35
C LEU A 53 -13.57 22.56 -9.96
N SER A 54 -13.65 23.17 -11.15
CA SER A 54 -14.88 23.36 -11.91
C SER A 54 -15.15 22.14 -12.78
N MET A 55 -15.60 21.06 -12.16
CA MET A 55 -15.79 19.75 -12.78
C MET A 55 -17.21 19.21 -12.60
N ASP A 56 -17.64 18.37 -13.53
CA ASP A 56 -18.95 17.70 -13.54
C ASP A 56 -18.87 16.27 -12.97
N GLU A 57 -20.01 15.68 -12.60
CA GLU A 57 -20.12 14.34 -11.99
C GLU A 57 -19.63 13.19 -12.91
N LYS A 58 -19.59 13.45 -14.23
CA LYS A 58 -19.05 12.53 -15.23
C LYS A 58 -17.51 12.49 -15.23
N ASN A 59 -16.84 13.47 -14.64
CA ASN A 59 -15.39 13.52 -14.60
C ASN A 59 -14.83 12.47 -13.62
N ASN A 60 -13.81 11.71 -14.06
CA ASN A 60 -13.12 10.72 -13.22
C ASN A 60 -12.46 11.37 -11.98
N GLN A 61 -11.93 12.59 -12.12
CA GLN A 61 -11.35 13.35 -11.02
C GLN A 61 -12.39 13.74 -9.97
N PHE A 62 -13.62 14.06 -10.38
CA PHE A 62 -14.73 14.34 -9.46
C PHE A 62 -15.02 13.14 -8.56
N ARG A 63 -15.13 11.95 -9.16
CA ARG A 63 -15.38 10.70 -8.43
C ARG A 63 -14.20 10.32 -7.53
N ALA A 64 -12.98 10.56 -7.99
CA ALA A 64 -11.78 10.33 -7.19
C ALA A 64 -11.74 11.25 -5.95
N LEU A 65 -12.06 12.54 -6.12
CA LEU A 65 -12.17 13.51 -5.03
C LEU A 65 -13.31 13.18 -4.07
N GLU A 66 -14.50 12.82 -4.57
CA GLU A 66 -15.63 12.42 -3.75
C GLU A 66 -15.25 11.23 -2.86
N LYS A 67 -14.58 10.22 -3.45
CA LYS A 67 -14.04 9.09 -2.70
C LYS A 67 -12.94 9.49 -1.73
N HIS A 68 -12.08 10.46 -2.06
CA HIS A 68 -11.01 10.93 -1.18
C HIS A 68 -11.56 11.66 0.06
N LEU A 69 -12.58 12.50 -0.13
CA LEU A 69 -13.20 13.35 0.88
C LEU A 69 -14.35 12.70 1.65
N ASP A 70 -14.83 11.52 1.22
CA ASP A 70 -15.90 10.80 1.91
C ASP A 70 -15.63 10.66 3.41
N LYS A 71 -16.60 11.09 4.23
CA LYS A 71 -16.59 11.11 5.70
C LYS A 71 -15.52 11.99 6.36
N LEU A 72 -14.89 12.89 5.61
CA LEU A 72 -13.96 13.86 6.18
C LEU A 72 -14.71 14.89 7.02
N LEU A 73 -14.15 15.23 8.19
CA LEU A 73 -14.71 16.24 9.09
C LEU A 73 -14.18 17.63 8.74
N ILE A 74 -15.10 18.59 8.68
CA ILE A 74 -14.81 19.97 8.34
C ILE A 74 -15.53 20.92 9.29
N ASN A 75 -14.97 22.12 9.43
CA ASN A 75 -15.68 23.27 9.96
C ASN A 75 -16.07 24.20 8.81
N THR A 76 -17.15 24.96 9.01
CA THR A 76 -17.60 25.98 8.06
C THR A 76 -17.58 27.34 8.73
N VAL A 77 -17.09 28.36 8.05
CA VAL A 77 -16.89 29.70 8.65
C VAL A 77 -18.18 30.32 9.21
N THR A 78 -19.36 29.95 8.68
CA THR A 78 -20.63 30.62 8.98
C THR A 78 -21.44 30.05 10.15
N THR A 79 -21.19 28.83 10.63
CA THR A 79 -22.13 28.13 11.55
C THR A 79 -21.61 27.97 12.99
N GLY A 80 -20.64 28.79 13.40
CA GLY A 80 -19.88 28.55 14.64
C GLY A 80 -19.04 27.26 14.52
N LYS A 81 -18.20 26.95 15.51
CA LYS A 81 -17.24 25.82 15.50
C LYS A 81 -17.89 24.41 15.49
N ARG A 82 -19.08 24.22 14.90
CA ARG A 82 -19.73 22.92 14.75
C ARG A 82 -19.03 22.12 13.65
N THR A 83 -18.54 20.95 14.05
CA THR A 83 -17.98 19.96 13.13
C THR A 83 -19.07 19.34 12.26
N LYS A 84 -18.82 19.27 10.95
CA LYS A 84 -19.71 18.68 9.96
C LYS A 84 -18.96 17.59 9.19
N THR A 85 -19.69 16.63 8.64
CA THR A 85 -19.11 15.51 7.89
C THR A 85 -19.45 15.64 6.41
N ILE A 86 -18.47 15.51 5.53
CA ILE A 86 -18.69 15.45 4.08
C ILE A 86 -19.36 14.11 3.74
N ARG A 87 -20.48 14.18 3.00
CA ARG A 87 -21.26 13.02 2.55
C ARG A 87 -21.30 12.88 1.03
N GLY A 88 -20.82 13.87 0.30
CA GLY A 88 -20.70 13.84 -1.15
C GLY A 88 -20.26 15.19 -1.71
N LEU A 89 -20.15 15.25 -3.04
CA LEU A 89 -19.82 16.48 -3.76
C LEU A 89 -20.98 16.91 -4.67
N VAL A 90 -20.97 18.17 -5.08
CA VAL A 90 -21.89 18.74 -6.08
C VAL A 90 -21.13 19.65 -7.05
N PRO A 91 -21.47 19.65 -8.35
CA PRO A 91 -20.89 20.59 -9.31
C PRO A 91 -21.47 22.01 -9.13
N TYR A 92 -20.70 23.03 -9.54
CA TYR A 92 -21.12 24.44 -9.59
C TYR A 92 -21.82 24.95 -8.32
N ALA A 93 -21.19 24.77 -7.16
CA ALA A 93 -21.82 24.95 -5.86
C ALA A 93 -22.45 26.33 -5.65
N GLY A 94 -21.79 27.40 -6.10
CA GLY A 94 -22.34 28.76 -5.98
C GLY A 94 -23.61 28.97 -6.79
N ARG A 95 -23.73 28.30 -7.94
CA ARG A 95 -24.91 28.36 -8.83
C ARG A 95 -26.02 27.39 -8.45
N PHE A 96 -25.81 26.57 -7.42
CA PHE A 96 -26.83 25.63 -6.96
C PHE A 96 -28.05 26.40 -6.44
N LYS A 97 -29.23 26.07 -6.96
CA LYS A 97 -30.51 26.69 -6.58
C LYS A 97 -31.19 25.89 -5.48
N PHE A 98 -31.73 26.57 -4.48
CA PHE A 98 -32.53 25.97 -3.43
C PHE A 98 -33.63 26.94 -2.97
N SER A 99 -34.74 26.40 -2.49
CA SER A 99 -35.85 27.19 -1.97
C SER A 99 -35.63 27.52 -0.50
N LYS A 100 -35.63 28.81 -0.16
CA LYS A 100 -35.57 29.32 1.21
C LYS A 100 -36.94 29.90 1.57
N GLY A 101 -37.81 29.07 2.13
CA GLY A 101 -39.24 29.41 2.24
C GLY A 101 -39.85 29.50 0.84
N ASP A 102 -40.55 30.60 0.54
CA ASP A 102 -41.23 30.81 -0.75
C ASP A 102 -40.35 31.47 -1.84
N LYS A 103 -39.06 31.66 -1.57
CA LYS A 103 -38.13 32.28 -2.53
C LYS A 103 -37.05 31.28 -2.96
N ASP A 104 -36.95 31.07 -4.26
CA ASP A 104 -35.81 30.40 -4.86
C ASP A 104 -34.59 31.34 -4.85
N THR A 105 -33.50 30.86 -4.30
CA THR A 105 -32.23 31.58 -4.25
C THR A 105 -31.09 30.67 -4.66
N THR A 106 -29.94 31.24 -5.00
CA THR A 106 -28.73 30.48 -5.25
C THR A 106 -27.87 30.45 -3.99
N VAL A 107 -26.95 29.49 -3.89
CA VAL A 107 -25.97 29.44 -2.81
C VAL A 107 -25.13 30.72 -2.77
N GLN A 108 -24.67 31.24 -3.92
CA GLN A 108 -23.90 32.49 -3.97
C GLN A 108 -24.69 33.70 -3.43
N ASP A 109 -25.97 33.82 -3.80
CA ASP A 109 -26.80 34.96 -3.40
C ASP A 109 -27.14 34.84 -1.90
N TYR A 110 -27.42 33.63 -1.43
CA TYR A 110 -27.62 33.37 0.00
C TYR A 110 -26.40 33.76 0.85
N PHE A 111 -25.17 33.39 0.46
CA PHE A 111 -23.98 33.76 1.22
C PHE A 111 -23.68 35.26 1.16
N LYS A 112 -24.03 35.92 0.05
CA LYS A 112 -23.94 37.37 -0.08
C LYS A 112 -24.95 38.07 0.85
N ASP A 113 -26.21 37.65 0.83
CA ASP A 113 -27.29 38.33 1.56
C ASP A 113 -27.29 38.00 3.06
N ALA A 114 -27.13 36.72 3.43
CA ALA A 114 -27.24 36.27 4.82
C ALA A 114 -25.93 36.38 5.62
N HIS A 115 -24.78 36.38 4.94
CA HIS A 115 -23.46 36.34 5.58
C HIS A 115 -22.51 37.44 5.10
N ASN A 116 -22.96 38.37 4.26
CA ASN A 116 -22.17 39.44 3.66
C ASN A 116 -20.85 38.93 3.03
N ARG A 117 -20.92 37.77 2.36
CA ARG A 117 -19.73 37.08 1.82
C ARG A 117 -19.91 36.74 0.35
N VAL A 118 -19.08 37.36 -0.48
CA VAL A 118 -19.03 37.10 -1.92
C VAL A 118 -18.11 35.89 -2.17
N LEU A 119 -18.64 34.86 -2.84
CA LEU A 119 -17.86 33.71 -3.28
C LEU A 119 -16.96 34.11 -4.46
N GLN A 120 -15.68 33.79 -4.40
CA GLN A 120 -14.71 34.13 -5.45
C GLN A 120 -14.81 33.15 -6.63
N PHE A 121 -15.20 31.91 -6.37
CA PHE A 121 -15.22 30.82 -7.34
C PHE A 121 -16.59 30.11 -7.35
N PRO A 122 -17.69 30.76 -7.75
CA PRO A 122 -19.03 30.17 -7.71
C PRO A 122 -19.20 28.94 -8.61
N THR A 123 -18.30 28.71 -9.57
CA THR A 123 -18.36 27.61 -10.52
C THR A 123 -17.67 26.32 -10.04
N ILE A 124 -16.88 26.37 -8.97
CA ILE A 124 -16.22 25.15 -8.49
C ILE A 124 -17.21 24.21 -7.80
N ILE A 125 -16.81 22.95 -7.63
CA ILE A 125 -17.55 21.97 -6.85
C ILE A 125 -17.77 22.42 -5.40
N GLY A 126 -18.74 21.83 -4.72
CA GLY A 126 -19.01 22.05 -3.29
C GLY A 126 -19.25 20.74 -2.56
N VAL A 127 -19.34 20.83 -1.24
CA VAL A 127 -19.62 19.66 -0.41
C VAL A 127 -21.10 19.57 -0.08
N ARG A 128 -21.62 18.34 -0.09
CA ARG A 128 -22.91 18.00 0.49
C ARG A 128 -22.69 17.44 1.89
N LEU A 129 -23.41 17.98 2.87
CA LEU A 129 -23.23 17.62 4.30
C LEU A 129 -24.15 16.48 4.76
N ASN A 130 -25.16 16.17 3.98
CA ASN A 130 -26.17 15.14 4.24
C ASN A 130 -26.24 14.12 3.10
N SER A 131 -26.96 13.02 3.35
CA SER A 131 -27.16 11.97 2.35
C SER A 131 -27.88 12.53 1.11
N LYS A 132 -27.66 11.90 -0.05
CA LYS A 132 -28.37 12.24 -1.30
C LYS A 132 -29.90 12.12 -1.19
N ALA A 133 -30.40 11.33 -0.23
CA ALA A 133 -31.82 11.15 0.04
C ALA A 133 -32.45 12.27 0.89
N ALA A 134 -31.64 13.15 1.50
CA ALA A 134 -32.10 14.27 2.32
C ALA A 134 -32.11 15.58 1.50
N PRO A 135 -32.88 16.60 1.93
CA PRO A 135 -32.86 17.92 1.30
C PRO A 135 -31.43 18.46 1.17
N PRO A 136 -31.00 18.98 0.02
CA PRO A 136 -29.60 19.30 -0.22
C PRO A 136 -29.08 20.36 0.75
N ASN A 137 -28.10 20.00 1.59
CA ASN A 137 -27.35 20.96 2.41
C ASN A 137 -25.95 21.10 1.82
N ILE A 138 -25.77 22.16 1.02
CA ILE A 138 -24.58 22.38 0.19
C ILE A 138 -23.78 23.55 0.74
N VAL A 139 -22.47 23.35 0.77
CA VAL A 139 -21.52 24.34 1.22
C VAL A 139 -20.40 24.48 0.18
N PRO A 140 -20.10 25.69 -0.31
CA PRO A 140 -18.95 25.92 -1.18
C PRO A 140 -17.63 25.51 -0.52
N LEU A 141 -16.66 25.03 -1.31
CA LEU A 141 -15.35 24.63 -0.78
C LEU A 141 -14.62 25.79 -0.09
N GLU A 142 -14.76 27.01 -0.60
CA GLU A 142 -14.07 28.23 -0.12
C GLU A 142 -14.29 28.55 1.35
N ILE A 143 -15.38 28.05 1.93
CA ILE A 143 -15.76 28.32 3.32
C ILE A 143 -15.63 27.09 4.22
N CYS A 144 -15.04 26.01 3.70
CA CYS A 144 -14.80 24.76 4.42
C CYS A 144 -13.33 24.65 4.85
N THR A 145 -13.10 24.21 6.08
CA THR A 145 -11.76 23.97 6.63
C THR A 145 -11.68 22.56 7.20
N VAL A 146 -10.68 21.79 6.77
CA VAL A 146 -10.41 20.43 7.26
C VAL A 146 -9.83 20.49 8.66
N LEU A 147 -10.43 19.74 9.59
CA LEU A 147 -9.94 19.67 10.98
C LEU A 147 -8.58 18.94 11.06
N PRO A 148 -7.67 19.41 11.93
CA PRO A 148 -6.38 18.74 12.16
C PRO A 148 -6.54 17.38 12.84
N GLY A 149 -5.51 16.56 12.68
CA GLY A 149 -5.39 15.29 13.39
C GLY A 149 -6.25 14.14 12.87
N GLN A 150 -7.01 14.32 11.79
CA GLN A 150 -7.87 13.27 11.25
C GLN A 150 -7.07 12.16 10.56
N LEU A 151 -7.29 10.92 10.97
CA LEU A 151 -6.62 9.75 10.40
C LEU A 151 -7.10 9.45 8.97
N TYR A 152 -6.15 9.26 8.06
CA TYR A 152 -6.39 8.77 6.71
C TYR A 152 -6.47 7.24 6.73
N ARG A 153 -7.70 6.69 6.71
CA ARG A 153 -7.95 5.24 6.78
C ARG A 153 -8.09 4.56 5.42
N LYS A 154 -7.96 5.31 4.33
CA LYS A 154 -8.13 4.79 2.96
C LYS A 154 -6.80 4.22 2.46
N ARG A 155 -6.86 3.39 1.42
CA ARG A 155 -5.64 2.87 0.76
C ARG A 155 -4.81 4.05 0.25
N ILE A 156 -3.55 4.06 0.63
CA ILE A 156 -2.55 5.04 0.16
C ILE A 156 -2.37 4.85 -1.34
N PRO A 157 -2.39 5.94 -2.12
CA PRO A 157 -2.05 5.88 -3.55
C PRO A 157 -0.66 5.27 -3.77
N ASP A 158 -0.52 4.40 -4.77
CA ASP A 158 0.73 3.66 -5.02
C ASP A 158 1.95 4.57 -5.23
N HIS A 159 1.76 5.80 -5.75
CA HIS A 159 2.83 6.78 -5.95
C HIS A 159 3.34 7.40 -4.64
N LEU A 160 2.54 7.41 -3.58
CA LEU A 160 2.94 7.87 -2.24
C LEU A 160 3.46 6.73 -1.36
N THR A 161 3.22 5.47 -1.72
CA THR A 161 3.63 4.31 -0.93
C THR A 161 5.14 4.28 -0.70
N LYS A 162 5.95 4.61 -1.72
CA LYS A 162 7.40 4.67 -1.58
C LYS A 162 7.82 5.73 -0.56
N ALA A 163 7.32 6.96 -0.70
CA ALA A 163 7.61 8.04 0.23
C ALA A 163 7.18 7.71 1.67
N MET A 164 6.05 7.02 1.85
CA MET A 164 5.61 6.57 3.16
C MET A 164 6.53 5.48 3.74
N VAL A 165 6.95 4.50 2.94
CA VAL A 165 7.89 3.47 3.37
C VAL A 165 9.21 4.11 3.76
N ASP A 166 9.73 5.02 2.94
CA ASP A 166 10.97 5.74 3.21
C ASP A 166 10.86 6.58 4.50
N PHE A 167 9.72 7.25 4.72
CA PHE A 167 9.45 8.00 5.94
C PHE A 167 9.35 7.10 7.19
N ALA A 168 8.68 5.95 7.09
CA ALA A 168 8.52 5.02 8.19
C ALA A 168 9.79 4.18 8.47
N THR A 169 10.72 4.15 7.53
CA THR A 169 11.98 3.40 7.66
C THR A 169 13.00 4.24 8.43
N SER A 170 13.23 3.87 9.68
CA SER A 170 14.25 4.47 10.55
C SER A 170 15.17 3.39 11.09
N ARG A 171 16.47 3.70 11.25
CA ARG A 171 17.42 2.79 11.89
C ARG A 171 17.05 2.63 13.37
N PRO A 172 17.31 1.45 13.98
CA PRO A 172 16.96 1.21 15.38
C PRO A 172 17.48 2.28 16.34
N ASP A 173 18.73 2.73 16.18
CA ASP A 173 19.33 3.76 17.03
C ASP A 173 18.63 5.12 16.89
N ASP A 174 18.29 5.50 15.66
CA ASP A 174 17.58 6.76 15.36
C ASP A 174 16.14 6.71 15.90
N ARG A 175 15.46 5.58 15.72
CA ARG A 175 14.11 5.36 16.29
C ARG A 175 14.13 5.36 17.81
N LEU A 176 15.15 4.78 18.45
CA LEU A 176 15.29 4.82 19.90
C LEU A 176 15.50 6.25 20.40
N LYS A 177 16.39 7.01 19.76
CA LYS A 177 16.59 8.45 20.07
C LYS A 177 15.29 9.23 19.91
N GLN A 178 14.55 9.01 18.83
CA GLN A 178 13.25 9.65 18.61
C GLN A 178 12.26 9.39 19.76
N ILE A 179 12.19 8.14 20.25
CA ILE A 179 11.31 7.78 21.36
C ILE A 179 11.76 8.47 22.66
N VAL A 180 13.05 8.45 22.97
CA VAL A 180 13.58 8.92 24.26
C VAL A 180 13.71 10.44 24.32
N SER A 181 14.23 11.08 23.27
CA SER A 181 14.55 12.52 23.25
C SER A 181 13.70 13.35 22.30
N GLY A 182 12.84 12.74 21.50
CA GLY A 182 12.14 13.43 20.40
C GLY A 182 13.07 13.71 19.22
N ASN A 183 12.55 14.33 18.16
CA ASN A 183 13.33 14.82 17.01
C ASN A 183 12.68 16.08 16.41
N ALA A 184 13.42 16.86 15.61
CA ALA A 184 12.94 17.80 14.59
C ALA A 184 11.49 18.38 14.74
N GLY A 185 11.16 18.96 15.90
CA GLY A 185 9.84 19.57 16.16
C GLY A 185 8.73 18.64 16.67
N MET A 186 9.01 17.35 16.91
CA MET A 186 8.17 16.42 17.65
C MET A 186 8.72 16.18 19.06
N GLU A 187 7.87 16.37 20.05
CA GLU A 187 8.17 16.05 21.45
C GLU A 187 8.32 14.54 21.63
N SER A 188 9.22 14.14 22.54
CA SER A 188 9.33 12.74 22.95
C SER A 188 7.99 12.25 23.50
N PRO A 189 7.45 11.12 23.00
CA PRO A 189 6.26 10.51 23.58
C PRO A 189 6.43 10.20 25.07
N VAL A 190 7.65 9.79 25.46
CA VAL A 190 7.99 9.41 26.82
C VAL A 190 7.99 10.61 27.77
N LEU A 191 8.55 11.74 27.33
CA LEU A 191 8.47 12.99 28.10
C LEU A 191 7.03 13.53 28.18
N GLY A 192 6.24 13.35 27.12
CA GLY A 192 4.83 13.72 27.11
C GLY A 192 3.98 12.96 28.14
N TYR A 193 4.33 11.71 28.44
CA TYR A 193 3.62 10.92 29.47
C TYR A 193 3.86 11.43 30.88
N ALA A 194 5.06 11.92 31.20
CA ALA A 194 5.35 12.48 32.52
C ALA A 194 4.42 13.65 32.88
N ASN A 195 3.95 14.39 31.87
CA ASN A 195 3.07 15.56 32.03
C ASN A 195 1.59 15.25 31.74
N SER A 196 1.21 13.99 31.57
CA SER A 196 -0.17 13.60 31.27
C SER A 196 -1.04 13.61 32.51
N GLU A 197 -2.01 14.52 32.57
CA GLU A 197 -2.98 14.64 33.66
C GLU A 197 -3.70 13.32 33.95
N ALA A 198 -4.06 12.56 32.91
CA ALA A 198 -4.71 11.25 33.04
C ALA A 198 -3.82 10.19 33.73
N LEU A 199 -2.49 10.26 33.55
CA LEU A 199 -1.57 9.34 34.22
C LEU A 199 -1.36 9.73 35.68
N VAL A 200 -1.31 11.03 35.97
CA VAL A 200 -1.24 11.58 37.32
C VAL A 200 -2.49 11.23 38.12
N GLU A 201 -3.69 11.42 37.55
CA GLU A 201 -4.97 11.07 38.19
C GLU A 201 -5.08 9.57 38.46
N ALA A 202 -4.56 8.73 37.55
CA ALA A 202 -4.50 7.28 37.72
C ALA A 202 -3.41 6.80 38.70
N GLY A 203 -2.57 7.69 39.23
CA GLY A 203 -1.45 7.34 40.12
C GLY A 203 -0.36 6.50 39.44
N MET A 204 -0.22 6.59 38.11
CA MET A 204 0.74 5.81 37.33
C MET A 204 1.99 6.63 37.01
N ILE A 205 3.17 6.02 37.20
CA ILE A 205 4.47 6.62 36.85
C ILE A 205 5.09 5.77 35.75
N ILE A 206 5.53 6.41 34.67
CA ILE A 206 6.20 5.75 33.54
C ILE A 206 7.69 6.08 33.60
N ASP A 207 8.54 5.05 33.59
CA ASP A 207 9.99 5.24 33.48
C ASP A 207 10.35 5.83 32.12
N THR A 208 11.26 6.81 32.13
CA THR A 208 11.72 7.50 30.92
C THR A 208 12.82 6.72 30.19
N LYS A 209 13.40 5.71 30.86
CA LYS A 209 14.49 4.91 30.31
C LYS A 209 13.97 3.60 29.71
N PRO A 210 14.45 3.20 28.52
CA PRO A 210 14.16 1.89 27.96
C PRO A 210 14.61 0.76 28.89
N LEU A 211 13.78 -0.28 29.01
CA LEU A 211 14.12 -1.48 29.77
C LEU A 211 15.31 -2.20 29.14
N THR A 212 16.34 -2.46 29.96
CA THR A 212 17.50 -3.25 29.54
C THR A 212 17.25 -4.73 29.82
N ILE A 213 17.27 -5.55 28.77
CA ILE A 213 17.12 -7.01 28.87
C ILE A 213 18.38 -7.71 28.38
N LYS A 214 18.74 -8.83 29.01
CA LYS A 214 19.87 -9.67 28.55
C LYS A 214 19.40 -10.55 27.39
N GLY A 215 19.87 -10.25 26.19
CA GLY A 215 19.68 -11.10 25.01
C GLY A 215 20.78 -12.16 24.88
N LYS A 216 20.47 -13.30 24.25
CA LYS A 216 21.44 -14.31 23.84
C LYS A 216 21.47 -14.39 22.32
N ILE A 217 22.64 -14.21 21.72
CA ILE A 217 22.86 -14.49 20.30
C ILE A 217 23.06 -16.00 20.17
N LEU A 218 22.20 -16.65 19.38
CA LEU A 218 22.32 -18.08 19.11
C LEU A 218 23.41 -18.34 18.06
N ASP A 219 24.08 -19.47 18.19
CA ASP A 219 25.07 -19.90 17.20
C ASP A 219 24.41 -20.08 15.83
N THR A 220 25.01 -19.46 14.81
CA THR A 220 24.50 -19.57 13.44
C THR A 220 24.66 -21.01 12.93
N PRO A 221 23.59 -21.65 12.42
CA PRO A 221 23.70 -22.99 11.85
C PRO A 221 24.54 -22.96 10.57
N SER A 222 25.22 -24.08 10.30
CA SER A 222 25.95 -24.28 9.06
C SER A 222 25.01 -24.69 7.93
N LEU A 223 25.20 -24.13 6.73
CA LEU A 223 24.46 -24.45 5.52
C LEU A 223 25.25 -25.41 4.63
N TRP A 224 24.58 -26.46 4.17
CA TRP A 224 25.12 -27.40 3.19
C TRP A 224 24.59 -27.07 1.80
N TYR A 225 25.53 -26.82 0.88
CA TYR A 225 25.27 -26.67 -0.55
C TYR A 225 25.61 -27.99 -1.27
N GLY A 226 25.62 -28.00 -2.60
CA GLY A 226 26.18 -29.12 -3.36
C GLY A 226 27.71 -29.25 -3.22
N SER A 227 28.37 -28.29 -2.58
CA SER A 227 29.78 -28.37 -2.22
C SER A 227 29.98 -29.25 -0.98
N PRO A 228 31.10 -30.01 -0.88
CA PRO A 228 31.38 -30.87 0.27
C PRO A 228 31.73 -30.10 1.55
N ARG A 229 31.87 -28.77 1.48
CA ARG A 229 32.19 -27.92 2.63
C ARG A 229 30.96 -27.09 3.03
N PRO A 230 30.53 -27.15 4.30
CA PRO A 230 29.45 -26.30 4.77
C PRO A 230 29.90 -24.85 4.91
N VAL A 231 28.98 -23.92 4.72
CA VAL A 231 29.20 -22.48 4.86
C VAL A 231 28.46 -22.00 6.10
N LYS A 232 29.13 -21.27 6.99
CA LYS A 232 28.49 -20.60 8.12
C LYS A 232 28.07 -19.18 7.69
N PRO A 233 26.76 -18.87 7.63
CA PRO A 233 26.29 -17.52 7.30
C PRO A 233 26.84 -16.48 8.27
N ARG A 234 26.95 -15.24 7.79
CA ARG A 234 27.31 -14.08 8.61
C ARG A 234 26.13 -13.12 8.63
N ASP A 235 25.86 -12.52 9.78
CA ASP A 235 24.81 -11.51 9.97
C ASP A 235 23.42 -11.94 9.48
N GLY A 236 23.12 -13.24 9.60
CA GLY A 236 21.84 -13.81 9.16
C GLY A 236 21.63 -13.84 7.63
N ALA A 237 22.68 -13.60 6.83
CA ALA A 237 22.60 -13.56 5.38
C ALA A 237 23.49 -14.61 4.70
N TRP A 238 23.02 -15.14 3.58
CA TRP A 238 23.75 -16.07 2.72
C TRP A 238 23.39 -15.84 1.25
N ASN A 239 24.25 -16.27 0.33
CA ASN A 239 24.00 -16.21 -1.12
C ASN A 239 24.53 -17.48 -1.81
N LEU A 240 24.18 -17.66 -3.08
CA LEU A 240 24.55 -18.82 -3.89
C LEU A 240 25.82 -18.60 -4.74
N ARG A 241 26.59 -17.53 -4.49
CA ARG A 241 27.74 -17.20 -5.35
C ARG A 241 28.85 -18.25 -5.18
N GLY A 242 29.23 -18.89 -6.28
CA GLY A 242 30.23 -19.97 -6.27
C GLY A 242 29.76 -21.23 -5.55
N GLN A 243 28.45 -21.39 -5.33
CA GLN A 243 27.84 -22.55 -4.70
C GLN A 243 26.91 -23.26 -5.71
N THR A 244 26.79 -24.57 -5.58
CA THR A 244 25.81 -25.39 -6.32
C THR A 244 24.66 -25.78 -5.39
N LEU A 245 23.50 -26.13 -5.96
CA LEU A 245 22.37 -26.63 -5.18
C LEU A 245 22.69 -28.00 -4.59
N ASN A 246 22.16 -28.28 -3.39
CA ASN A 246 22.35 -29.58 -2.72
C ASN A 246 21.68 -30.73 -3.51
N ASP A 247 20.43 -30.53 -3.96
CA ASP A 247 19.76 -31.40 -4.92
C ASP A 247 19.43 -30.58 -6.18
N ALA A 248 20.31 -30.62 -7.17
CA ALA A 248 20.15 -29.89 -8.41
C ALA A 248 19.31 -30.69 -9.42
N ARG A 249 18.00 -30.41 -9.46
CA ARG A 249 17.09 -31.05 -10.42
C ARG A 249 17.21 -30.43 -11.81
N PRO A 250 17.13 -31.24 -12.88
CA PRO A 250 17.20 -30.71 -14.24
C PRO A 250 15.94 -29.90 -14.58
N LEU A 251 16.13 -28.77 -15.26
CA LEU A 251 15.05 -28.04 -15.90
C LEU A 251 14.75 -28.68 -17.27
N ALA A 252 13.97 -29.76 -17.25
CA ALA A 252 13.77 -30.62 -18.41
C ALA A 252 12.63 -30.15 -19.34
N CYS A 253 11.48 -29.76 -18.79
CA CYS A 253 10.32 -29.30 -19.57
C CYS A 253 9.97 -27.88 -19.15
N TRP A 254 10.23 -26.91 -20.02
CA TRP A 254 9.92 -25.52 -19.74
C TRP A 254 9.63 -24.73 -21.00
N ALA A 255 8.97 -23.59 -20.84
CA ALA A 255 8.58 -22.73 -21.94
C ALA A 255 8.51 -21.26 -21.52
N VAL A 256 8.55 -20.38 -22.51
CA VAL A 256 8.51 -18.93 -22.32
C VAL A 256 7.33 -18.32 -23.08
N ILE A 257 6.55 -17.48 -22.40
CA ILE A 257 5.45 -16.73 -23.01
C ILE A 257 5.67 -15.24 -22.80
N ASN A 258 5.77 -14.49 -23.89
CA ASN A 258 5.93 -13.04 -23.86
C ASN A 258 4.58 -12.33 -24.04
N PHE A 259 4.06 -11.67 -22.99
CA PHE A 259 2.82 -10.87 -23.06
C PHE A 259 3.08 -9.37 -23.29
N CYS A 260 4.33 -8.95 -23.51
CA CYS A 260 4.70 -7.55 -23.76
C CYS A 260 5.65 -7.38 -24.96
N PRO A 261 5.29 -7.89 -26.16
CA PRO A 261 6.18 -7.87 -27.33
C PRO A 261 6.60 -6.47 -27.79
N GLY A 262 5.79 -5.43 -27.47
CA GLY A 262 6.13 -4.04 -27.79
C GLY A 262 7.23 -3.43 -26.90
N THR A 263 7.40 -3.94 -25.68
CA THR A 263 8.42 -3.44 -24.73
C THR A 263 9.62 -4.37 -24.65
N TYR A 264 9.38 -5.68 -24.77
CA TYR A 264 10.40 -6.71 -24.65
C TYR A 264 10.45 -7.53 -25.94
N ARG A 265 11.45 -7.24 -26.77
CA ARG A 265 11.59 -7.83 -28.12
C ARG A 265 12.15 -9.26 -28.04
N ALA A 266 11.97 -10.04 -29.10
CA ALA A 266 12.44 -11.42 -29.19
C ALA A 266 13.93 -11.59 -28.82
N GLN A 267 14.81 -10.72 -29.33
CA GLN A 267 16.24 -10.75 -29.00
C GLN A 267 16.53 -10.56 -27.49
N GLN A 268 15.73 -9.75 -26.80
CA GLN A 268 15.87 -9.54 -25.35
C GLN A 268 15.33 -10.76 -24.57
N CYS A 269 14.28 -11.42 -25.07
CA CYS A 269 13.83 -12.71 -24.56
C CYS A 269 14.93 -13.76 -24.65
N GLU A 270 15.56 -13.90 -25.81
CA GLU A 270 16.65 -14.86 -26.03
C GLU A 270 17.84 -14.59 -25.10
N GLY A 271 18.26 -13.33 -24.99
CA GLY A 271 19.34 -12.94 -24.07
C GLY A 271 19.03 -13.30 -22.61
N ALA A 272 17.81 -13.04 -22.14
CA ALA A 272 17.40 -13.40 -20.79
C ALA A 272 17.31 -14.93 -20.58
N MET A 273 16.87 -15.67 -21.59
CA MET A 273 16.84 -17.13 -21.55
C MET A 273 18.26 -17.71 -21.49
N GLN A 274 19.19 -17.18 -22.27
CA GLN A 274 20.58 -17.62 -22.22
C GLN A 274 21.21 -17.32 -20.85
N ALA A 275 20.92 -16.15 -20.29
CA ALA A 275 21.36 -15.80 -18.94
C ALA A 275 20.79 -16.77 -17.89
N LEU A 276 19.50 -17.14 -18.01
CA LEU A 276 18.88 -18.13 -17.14
C LEU A 276 19.58 -19.49 -17.24
N VAL A 277 19.80 -20.00 -18.46
CA VAL A 277 20.50 -21.27 -18.70
C VAL A 277 21.90 -21.25 -18.08
N ASN A 278 22.64 -20.16 -18.27
CA ASN A 278 23.97 -20.00 -17.70
C ASN A 278 23.94 -20.04 -16.16
N VAL A 279 22.99 -19.32 -15.53
CA VAL A 279 22.83 -19.33 -14.08
C VAL A 279 22.44 -20.71 -13.57
N CYS A 280 21.49 -21.39 -14.21
CA CYS A 280 21.14 -22.78 -13.89
C CYS A 280 22.37 -23.69 -13.93
N GLY A 281 23.20 -23.57 -14.98
CA GLY A 281 24.47 -24.29 -15.10
C GLY A 281 25.43 -24.02 -13.95
N THR A 282 25.63 -22.75 -13.56
CA THR A 282 26.48 -22.40 -12.41
C THR A 282 25.98 -22.97 -11.08
N LEU A 283 24.66 -23.18 -10.96
CA LEU A 283 24.01 -23.78 -9.79
C LEU A 283 24.01 -25.32 -9.82
N GLY A 284 24.58 -25.94 -10.86
CA GLY A 284 24.63 -27.39 -11.03
C GLY A 284 23.37 -28.00 -11.69
N MET A 285 22.43 -27.18 -12.16
CA MET A 285 21.23 -27.65 -12.84
C MET A 285 21.51 -27.86 -14.33
N ARG A 286 21.08 -29.00 -14.89
CA ARG A 286 21.03 -29.21 -16.34
C ARG A 286 19.77 -28.59 -16.91
N THR A 287 19.86 -27.86 -18.00
CA THR A 287 18.70 -27.20 -18.64
C THR A 287 18.56 -27.68 -20.07
N SER A 288 17.38 -28.23 -20.41
CA SER A 288 17.04 -28.61 -21.79
C SER A 288 16.64 -27.38 -22.62
N ARG A 289 16.53 -27.54 -23.94
CA ARG A 289 15.89 -26.51 -24.78
C ARG A 289 14.43 -26.29 -24.32
N PRO A 290 13.91 -25.06 -24.38
CA PRO A 290 12.50 -24.83 -24.09
C PRO A 290 11.63 -25.53 -25.13
N VAL A 291 10.49 -26.05 -24.68
CA VAL A 291 9.46 -26.69 -25.51
C VAL A 291 8.79 -25.65 -26.42
N ALA A 292 8.66 -24.42 -25.93
CA ALA A 292 8.02 -23.33 -26.66
C ALA A 292 8.54 -21.97 -26.22
N VAL A 293 8.67 -21.06 -27.19
CA VAL A 293 8.84 -19.62 -26.97
C VAL A 293 7.79 -18.93 -27.82
N ILE A 294 6.76 -18.37 -27.20
CA ILE A 294 5.62 -17.79 -27.91
C ILE A 294 5.30 -16.38 -27.42
N THR A 295 4.59 -15.62 -28.24
CA THR A 295 4.03 -14.33 -27.86
C THR A 295 2.56 -14.51 -27.49
N GLY A 296 2.19 -14.13 -26.28
CA GLY A 296 0.81 -14.19 -25.80
C GLY A 296 0.09 -12.86 -25.97
N MET A 297 -1.20 -12.90 -26.27
CA MET A 297 -2.08 -11.73 -26.24
C MET A 297 -2.74 -11.61 -24.87
N GLY A 298 -2.76 -10.40 -24.29
CA GLY A 298 -3.26 -10.18 -22.93
C GLY A 298 -4.76 -10.46 -22.72
N ASN A 299 -5.55 -10.46 -23.79
CA ASN A 299 -6.97 -10.85 -23.75
C ASN A 299 -7.15 -12.38 -23.80
N ALA A 300 -6.21 -13.13 -24.38
CA ALA A 300 -6.28 -14.57 -24.63
C ALA A 300 -5.16 -15.35 -23.91
N VAL A 301 -5.01 -15.09 -22.61
CA VAL A 301 -3.97 -15.69 -21.76
C VAL A 301 -4.06 -17.21 -21.72
N GLU A 302 -5.27 -17.75 -21.59
CA GLU A 302 -5.50 -19.19 -21.46
C GLU A 302 -5.16 -19.92 -22.77
N ASN A 303 -5.35 -19.28 -23.93
CA ASN A 303 -5.00 -19.86 -25.22
C ASN A 303 -3.49 -20.09 -25.33
N ALA A 304 -2.68 -19.08 -24.99
CA ALA A 304 -1.23 -19.19 -24.99
C ALA A 304 -0.73 -20.25 -23.98
N LEU A 305 -1.34 -20.31 -22.80
CA LEU A 305 -1.00 -21.32 -21.79
C LEU A 305 -1.37 -22.74 -22.23
N ASN A 306 -2.55 -22.92 -22.83
CA ASN A 306 -2.98 -24.21 -23.37
C ASN A 306 -2.11 -24.67 -24.54
N GLU A 307 -1.68 -23.75 -25.41
CA GLU A 307 -0.77 -24.05 -26.52
C GLU A 307 0.56 -24.62 -26.01
N VAL A 308 1.17 -23.95 -25.03
CA VAL A 308 2.43 -24.43 -24.41
C VAL A 308 2.25 -25.80 -23.76
N LEU A 309 1.13 -26.01 -23.06
CA LEU A 309 0.81 -27.30 -22.46
C LEU A 309 0.66 -28.40 -23.52
N GLN A 310 -0.01 -28.12 -24.63
CA GLN A 310 -0.17 -29.07 -25.73
C GLN A 310 1.19 -29.43 -26.34
N ARG A 311 2.08 -28.47 -26.56
CA ARG A 311 3.44 -28.74 -27.07
C ARG A 311 4.24 -29.61 -26.09
N ALA A 312 4.10 -29.39 -24.79
CA ALA A 312 4.76 -30.22 -23.78
C ALA A 312 4.26 -31.67 -23.82
N ILE A 313 2.95 -31.86 -23.96
CA ILE A 313 2.34 -33.20 -24.10
C ILE A 313 2.79 -33.86 -25.41
N GLN A 314 2.92 -33.11 -26.50
CA GLN A 314 3.43 -33.62 -27.79
C GLN A 314 4.89 -34.08 -27.71
N GLU A 315 5.72 -33.40 -26.93
CA GLU A 315 7.09 -33.85 -26.61
C GLU A 315 7.12 -34.95 -25.52
N ASN A 316 5.97 -35.57 -25.21
CA ASN A 316 5.81 -36.69 -24.28
C ASN A 316 6.15 -36.37 -22.81
N PHE A 317 6.06 -35.09 -22.41
CA PHE A 317 6.21 -34.69 -21.02
C PHE A 317 4.88 -34.80 -20.26
N LYS A 318 4.97 -35.11 -18.96
CA LYS A 318 3.82 -35.00 -18.08
C LYS A 318 3.54 -33.53 -17.82
N LYS A 319 2.26 -33.23 -17.63
CA LYS A 319 1.79 -31.89 -17.26
C LYS A 319 2.52 -31.31 -16.05
N ASP A 320 2.81 -32.13 -15.04
CA ASP A 320 3.48 -31.69 -13.80
C ASP A 320 4.97 -31.39 -13.95
N ASP A 321 5.57 -31.77 -15.09
CA ASP A 321 6.97 -31.49 -15.39
C ASP A 321 7.14 -30.11 -16.06
N LEU A 322 6.04 -29.50 -16.56
CA LEU A 322 6.06 -28.26 -17.31
C LEU A 322 6.23 -27.02 -16.42
N MET A 323 7.31 -26.28 -16.65
CA MET A 323 7.54 -24.94 -16.10
C MET A 323 7.26 -23.84 -17.13
N VAL A 324 6.34 -22.91 -16.82
CA VAL A 324 6.05 -21.77 -17.70
C VAL A 324 6.64 -20.47 -17.13
N ILE A 325 7.48 -19.81 -17.92
CA ILE A 325 8.04 -18.49 -17.65
C ILE A 325 7.23 -17.45 -18.43
N ALA A 326 6.39 -16.68 -17.75
CA ALA A 326 5.67 -15.58 -18.36
C ALA A 326 6.47 -14.26 -18.23
N ILE A 327 6.55 -13.49 -19.31
CA ILE A 327 7.08 -12.12 -19.33
C ILE A 327 5.88 -11.17 -19.37
N LEU A 328 5.77 -10.28 -18.38
CA LEU A 328 4.64 -9.36 -18.24
C LEU A 328 5.08 -7.89 -18.21
N PRO A 329 4.18 -6.95 -18.57
CA PRO A 329 4.35 -5.53 -18.27
C PRO A 329 4.52 -5.27 -16.77
N ALA A 330 5.20 -4.18 -16.40
CA ALA A 330 5.48 -3.80 -15.00
C ALA A 330 4.21 -3.70 -14.12
N LYS A 331 3.09 -3.24 -14.69
CA LYS A 331 1.79 -3.14 -14.00
C LYS A 331 0.77 -4.06 -14.67
N ALA A 332 0.76 -5.32 -14.28
CA ALA A 332 -0.11 -6.34 -14.89
C ALA A 332 -0.86 -7.22 -13.86
N PRO A 333 -1.64 -6.64 -12.91
CA PRO A 333 -2.31 -7.42 -11.86
C PRO A 333 -3.34 -8.40 -12.42
N VAL A 334 -4.09 -8.00 -13.45
CA VAL A 334 -5.12 -8.85 -14.09
C VAL A 334 -4.48 -10.03 -14.82
N LEU A 335 -3.41 -9.80 -15.60
CA LEU A 335 -2.69 -10.88 -16.30
C LEU A 335 -2.06 -11.85 -15.30
N ARG A 336 -1.39 -11.34 -14.26
CA ARG A 336 -0.80 -12.16 -13.22
C ARG A 336 -1.85 -13.03 -12.54
N LEU A 337 -3.02 -12.47 -12.22
CA LEU A 337 -4.12 -13.20 -11.61
C LEU A 337 -4.64 -14.31 -12.53
N ARG A 338 -4.83 -14.03 -13.83
CA ARG A 338 -5.30 -15.02 -14.81
C ARG A 338 -4.31 -16.17 -15.00
N ILE A 339 -3.02 -15.87 -15.13
CA ILE A 339 -1.97 -16.89 -15.25
C ILE A 339 -1.95 -17.78 -14.00
N LYS A 340 -1.98 -17.15 -12.81
CA LYS A 340 -2.03 -17.85 -11.53
C LYS A 340 -3.29 -18.71 -11.40
N HIS A 341 -4.45 -18.17 -11.72
CA HIS A 341 -5.71 -18.89 -11.68
C HIS A 341 -5.69 -20.10 -12.62
N TRP A 342 -5.18 -19.94 -13.84
CA TRP A 342 -5.07 -21.04 -14.79
C TRP A 342 -4.12 -22.15 -14.29
N GLY A 343 -2.94 -21.79 -13.75
CA GLY A 343 -1.96 -22.76 -13.26
C GLY A 343 -2.36 -23.44 -11.96
N ASP A 344 -2.69 -22.63 -10.95
CA ASP A 344 -2.93 -23.08 -9.57
C ASP A 344 -4.31 -23.75 -9.42
N ILE A 345 -5.35 -23.25 -10.12
CA ILE A 345 -6.75 -23.72 -9.94
C ILE A 345 -7.22 -24.58 -11.11
N VAL A 346 -7.14 -24.08 -12.35
CA VAL A 346 -7.75 -24.77 -13.50
C VAL A 346 -6.99 -26.03 -13.87
N LYS A 347 -5.66 -25.95 -13.88
CA LYS A 347 -4.80 -27.05 -14.27
C LYS A 347 -4.19 -27.76 -13.07
N GLY A 348 -4.20 -27.21 -11.86
CA GLY A 348 -3.64 -27.89 -10.68
C GLY A 348 -2.20 -28.35 -10.93
N LEU A 349 -1.42 -27.55 -11.67
CA LEU A 349 0.02 -27.76 -11.79
C LEU A 349 0.60 -27.62 -10.38
N SER A 350 1.07 -28.74 -9.82
CA SER A 350 1.29 -28.92 -8.39
C SER A 350 2.02 -27.75 -7.71
N LEU A 351 1.38 -27.20 -6.67
CA LEU A 351 1.96 -26.32 -5.65
C LEU A 351 2.73 -27.17 -4.62
N ASP A 352 3.85 -27.75 -5.02
CA ASP A 352 4.74 -28.42 -4.06
C ASP A 352 5.58 -27.35 -3.33
N PRO A 353 5.43 -27.16 -2.01
CA PRO A 353 6.22 -26.20 -1.23
C PRO A 353 7.72 -26.56 -1.17
N SER A 354 8.11 -27.79 -1.55
CA SER A 354 9.50 -28.24 -1.66
C SER A 354 10.14 -28.02 -3.05
N ARG A 355 9.35 -27.58 -4.04
CA ARG A 355 9.83 -27.17 -5.37
C ARG A 355 9.82 -25.64 -5.45
N PRO A 356 10.97 -24.96 -5.29
CA PRO A 356 11.03 -23.50 -5.35
C PRO A 356 11.08 -23.04 -6.80
N ILE A 357 10.09 -23.39 -7.60
CA ILE A 357 9.83 -22.73 -8.87
C ILE A 357 8.52 -21.98 -8.70
N LYS A 358 8.61 -20.98 -7.82
CA LYS A 358 7.68 -19.86 -7.84
C LYS A 358 7.81 -19.24 -9.21
N ILE A 359 6.69 -19.00 -9.89
CA ILE A 359 6.58 -17.91 -10.88
C ILE A 359 6.82 -16.62 -10.10
N HIS A 360 8.09 -16.34 -9.79
CA HIS A 360 8.60 -15.01 -9.57
C HIS A 360 8.84 -14.44 -10.95
N LEU A 361 7.75 -13.95 -11.51
CA LEU A 361 7.77 -12.74 -12.30
C LEU A 361 8.52 -11.66 -11.52
N LYS A 362 9.84 -11.64 -11.64
CA LYS A 362 10.56 -10.37 -11.62
C LYS A 362 10.24 -9.72 -12.95
N ALA A 363 9.47 -8.64 -12.90
CA ALA A 363 9.72 -7.61 -13.88
C ALA A 363 11.20 -7.25 -13.71
N LEU A 364 12.02 -7.54 -14.71
CA LEU A 364 13.16 -6.67 -14.96
C LEU A 364 12.53 -5.32 -15.34
N ALA A 365 12.22 -4.53 -14.33
CA ALA A 365 12.24 -3.10 -14.52
C ALA A 365 13.71 -2.78 -14.77
N LEU A 366 14.04 -2.50 -16.03
CA LEU A 366 14.89 -1.34 -16.27
C LEU A 366 14.01 -0.11 -16.11
#